data_AF-A0AAP0BP58-F1
#
_entry.id   AF-A0AAP0BP58-F1
#
_cell.length_a   1.000
_cell.length_b   1.000
_cell.length_c   1.000
_cell.angle_alpha   90.00
_cell.angle_beta   90.00
_cell.angle_gamma   90.00
#
_symmetry.space_group_name_H-M   'P 1'
#
loop_
_entity.id
_entity.type
_entity.pdbx_description
1 polymer ?
#
loop_
_entity_poly.entity_id
_entity_poly.type
_entity_poly.pdbx_seq_one_letter_code
_entity_poly.pdbx_strand_id
1 'polypeptide(L)'
;MTMMKVEIHSGRPHQIRIHLAFIGHPLVGDPLYQDGGQPNLLKTETAMDSFAEDGGYQKPATPVPGDCGYYLHAHRIVVCPNADKMIEIIAPLPSILQTRGESFETSSADGMLADAKAGTEKVCPV
;
A
#
# COMPACT_ATOMS: atom_id res chain seq x y z
N MET A 1 -9.45 12.95 -0.16
CA MET A 1 -8.74 11.66 0.05
C MET A 1 -9.64 10.55 -0.44
N THR A 2 -9.07 9.59 -1.17
CA THR A 2 -9.82 8.54 -1.87
C THR A 2 -9.19 7.19 -1.54
N MET A 3 -10.00 6.17 -1.27
CA MET A 3 -9.50 4.81 -1.12
C MET A 3 -9.36 4.17 -2.50
N MET A 4 -8.23 3.50 -2.73
CA MET A 4 -7.94 2.83 -4.00
C MET A 4 -7.57 1.38 -3.75
N LYS A 5 -8.12 0.48 -4.58
CA LYS A 5 -7.64 -0.89 -4.71
C LYS A 5 -6.63 -0.92 -5.85
N VAL A 6 -5.43 -1.40 -5.58
CA VAL A 6 -4.34 -1.49 -6.56
C VAL A 6 -3.99 -2.95 -6.78
N GLU A 7 -3.96 -3.37 -8.04
CA GLU A 7 -3.40 -4.66 -8.45
C GLU A 7 -2.06 -4.41 -9.15
N ILE A 8 -1.04 -5.19 -8.80
CA ILE A 8 0.31 -5.04 -9.36
C ILE A 8 0.64 -6.19 -10.29
N HIS A 9 1.17 -5.87 -11.47
CA HIS A 9 1.68 -6.86 -12.43
C HIS A 9 3.20 -7.07 -12.32
N SER A 10 3.90 -6.16 -11.64
CA SER A 10 5.33 -6.25 -11.33
C SER A 10 5.61 -5.78 -9.91
N GLY A 11 6.74 -6.18 -9.35
CA GLY A 11 7.18 -5.82 -7.99
C GLY A 11 8.37 -4.88 -7.95
N ARG A 12 8.39 -3.79 -8.74
CA ARG A 12 9.49 -2.83 -8.69
C ARG A 12 9.50 -2.10 -7.33
N PRO A 13 10.67 -1.71 -6.80
CA PRO A 13 10.74 -0.95 -5.56
C PRO A 13 9.85 0.30 -5.61
N HIS A 14 9.01 0.48 -4.60
CA HIS A 14 8.11 1.63 -4.45
C HIS A 14 7.13 1.88 -5.61
N GLN A 15 6.89 0.88 -6.46
CA GLN A 15 6.10 1.04 -7.68
C GLN A 15 4.76 1.76 -7.45
N ILE A 16 3.98 1.30 -6.47
CA ILE A 16 2.68 1.91 -6.13
C ILE A 16 2.86 3.36 -5.66
N ARG A 17 3.83 3.62 -4.78
CA ARG A 17 4.09 4.95 -4.20
C ARG A 17 4.41 5.97 -5.30
N ILE A 18 5.34 5.63 -6.20
CA ILE A 18 5.77 6.50 -7.30
C ILE A 18 4.64 6.70 -8.31
N HIS A 19 3.95 5.62 -8.72
CA HIS A 19 2.92 5.71 -9.76
C HIS A 19 1.75 6.57 -9.30
N LEU A 20 1.26 6.36 -8.07
CA LEU A 20 0.15 7.14 -7.53
C LEU A 20 0.54 8.61 -7.33
N ALA A 21 1.75 8.89 -6.85
CA ALA A 21 2.26 10.26 -6.76
C ALA A 21 2.43 10.92 -8.15
N PHE A 22 2.88 10.17 -9.17
CA PHE A 22 3.06 10.66 -10.54
C PHE A 22 1.74 11.11 -11.18
N ILE A 23 0.65 10.36 -10.97
CA ILE A 23 -0.68 10.70 -11.49
C ILE A 23 -1.43 11.75 -10.64
N GLY A 24 -0.78 12.35 -9.63
CA GLY A 24 -1.38 13.38 -8.77
C GLY A 24 -2.22 12.86 -7.60
N HIS A 25 -2.01 11.60 -7.20
CA HIS A 25 -2.68 10.96 -6.07
C HIS A 25 -1.67 10.31 -5.11
N PRO A 26 -0.69 11.04 -4.56
CA PRO A 26 0.29 10.46 -3.65
C PRO A 26 -0.38 9.80 -2.43
N LEU A 27 0.30 8.79 -1.87
CA LEU A 27 -0.20 8.12 -0.68
C LEU A 27 -0.24 9.09 0.51
N VAL A 28 -1.30 8.98 1.29
CA VAL A 28 -1.43 9.74 2.54
C VAL A 28 -0.31 9.31 3.47
N GLY A 29 0.45 10.29 3.98
CA GLY A 29 1.55 10.07 4.92
C GLY A 29 2.85 9.58 4.29
N ASP A 30 2.97 9.54 2.95
CA ASP A 30 4.26 9.24 2.31
C ASP A 30 5.27 10.36 2.56
N PRO A 31 6.35 10.10 3.32
CA PRO A 31 7.32 11.14 3.61
C PRO A 31 8.23 11.41 2.42
N LEU A 32 8.34 10.48 1.47
CA LEU A 32 9.33 10.52 0.40
C LEU A 32 8.75 10.97 -0.93
N TYR A 33 7.57 10.53 -1.36
CA TYR A 33 7.07 10.86 -2.70
C TYR A 33 5.99 11.95 -2.66
N GLN A 34 6.15 12.95 -3.50
CA GLN A 34 5.20 14.05 -3.71
C GLN A 34 4.62 14.04 -5.13
N ASP A 35 3.63 14.90 -5.38
CA ASP A 35 3.00 15.09 -6.69
C ASP A 35 4.03 15.15 -7.83
N GLY A 36 3.76 14.43 -8.91
CA GLY A 36 4.71 14.25 -10.03
C GLY A 36 5.72 13.12 -9.83
N GLY A 37 5.56 12.31 -8.77
CA GLY A 37 6.35 11.09 -8.54
C GLY A 37 7.78 11.36 -8.12
N GLN A 38 8.09 12.59 -7.71
CA GLN A 38 9.45 13.01 -7.36
C GLN A 38 9.72 12.77 -5.88
N PRO A 39 10.96 12.45 -5.50
CA PRO A 39 11.38 12.47 -4.11
C PRO A 39 11.24 13.88 -3.51
N ASN A 40 10.71 13.95 -2.30
CA ASN A 40 10.63 15.12 -1.48
C ASN A 40 11.97 15.32 -0.77
N LEU A 41 12.85 16.06 -1.42
CA LEU A 41 14.19 16.37 -0.91
C LEU A 41 14.19 17.64 -0.02
N LEU A 42 13.05 18.03 0.56
CA LEU A 42 12.98 19.21 1.42
C LEU A 42 14.02 19.10 2.54
N LYS A 43 15.06 19.94 2.42
CA LYS A 43 16.14 20.05 3.39
C LYS A 43 15.59 20.78 4.61
N THR A 44 15.45 20.07 5.74
CA THR A 44 15.44 20.76 7.02
C THR A 44 16.90 21.05 7.37
N GLU A 45 17.39 22.23 7.01
CA GLU A 45 18.78 22.68 7.28
C GLU A 45 19.03 22.97 8.78
N THR A 46 18.29 22.33 9.69
CA THR A 46 18.32 22.66 11.13
C THR A 46 18.09 21.44 12.03
N ALA A 47 18.57 20.26 11.64
CA ALA A 47 18.79 19.19 12.61
C ALA A 47 20.28 19.14 12.89
N MET A 48 20.70 19.79 13.98
CA MET A 48 22.01 19.50 14.57
C MET A 48 22.11 17.99 14.78
N ASP A 49 23.22 17.42 14.35
CA ASP A 49 23.58 16.02 14.55
C ASP A 49 23.68 15.71 16.05
N SER A 50 22.56 15.42 16.71
CA SER A 50 22.54 14.93 18.08
C SER A 50 22.75 13.43 18.08
N PHE A 51 24.01 13.03 18.00
CA PHE A 51 24.44 11.64 18.12
C PHE A 51 23.74 10.97 19.32
N ALA A 52 23.07 9.84 19.08
CA ALA A 52 22.52 9.03 20.16
C ALA A 52 23.71 8.39 20.91
N GLU A 53 23.89 8.71 22.20
CA GLU A 53 25.03 8.21 22.99
C GLU A 53 25.01 6.69 23.20
N ASP A 54 23.89 6.03 22.91
CA ASP A 54 23.70 4.58 23.01
C ASP A 54 24.04 3.81 21.72
N GLY A 55 24.46 4.50 20.65
CA GLY A 55 24.78 3.89 19.36
C GLY A 55 23.56 3.49 18.53
N GLY A 56 22.36 4.00 18.85
CA GLY A 56 21.16 3.84 18.04
C GLY A 56 21.29 4.46 16.64
N TYR A 57 20.56 3.92 15.66
CA TYR A 57 20.48 4.51 14.33
C TYR A 57 19.69 5.82 14.40
N GLN A 58 20.38 6.95 14.26
CA GLN A 58 19.73 8.25 14.22
C GLN A 58 18.96 8.38 12.89
N LYS A 59 17.65 8.60 12.99
CA LYS A 59 16.80 8.78 11.80
C LYS A 59 17.26 10.02 11.04
N PRO A 60 17.61 9.93 9.75
CA PRO A 60 18.00 11.08 8.95
C PRO A 60 16.90 12.15 8.96
N ALA A 61 17.30 13.43 8.96
CA ALA A 61 16.36 14.54 8.84
C ALA A 61 15.69 14.62 7.46
N THR A 62 16.26 13.92 6.47
CA THR A 62 15.68 13.78 5.13
C THR A 62 14.95 12.45 5.00
N PRO A 63 13.77 12.43 4.35
CA PRO A 63 13.06 11.20 4.09
C PRO A 63 13.91 10.22 3.27
N VAL A 64 13.94 8.96 3.70
CA VAL A 64 14.66 7.88 3.01
C VAL A 64 13.70 6.83 2.45
N PRO A 65 14.12 6.04 1.45
CA PRO A 65 13.34 4.96 0.88
C PRO A 65 12.61 4.04 1.88
N GLY A 66 13.30 3.68 2.97
CA GLY A 66 12.78 2.80 4.01
C GLY A 66 11.84 3.48 5.01
N ASP A 67 11.59 4.78 4.90
CA ASP A 67 10.67 5.45 5.80
C ASP A 67 9.23 4.98 5.57
N CYS A 68 8.66 4.43 6.64
CA CYS A 68 7.24 4.11 6.75
C CYS A 68 6.41 5.36 7.09
N GLY A 69 5.09 5.17 7.24
CA GLY A 69 4.15 6.23 7.62
C GLY A 69 3.05 6.48 6.60
N TYR A 70 3.20 5.91 5.40
CA TYR A 70 2.20 5.95 4.35
C TYR A 70 1.10 4.90 4.54
N TYR A 71 -0.08 5.21 3.99
CA TYR A 71 -1.23 4.33 4.00
C TYR A 71 -1.24 3.41 2.79
N LEU A 72 -0.65 2.23 2.96
CA LEU A 72 -0.62 1.16 1.97
C LEU A 72 -0.68 -0.19 2.69
N HIS A 73 -1.58 -1.06 2.25
CA HIS A 73 -1.79 -2.37 2.87
C HIS A 73 -1.88 -3.46 1.80
N ALA A 74 -1.11 -4.53 1.98
CA ALA A 74 -1.20 -5.72 1.14
C ALA A 74 -2.40 -6.57 1.60
N HIS A 75 -3.57 -6.29 1.04
CA HIS A 75 -4.81 -6.91 1.49
C HIS A 75 -4.98 -8.37 1.04
N ARG A 76 -4.56 -8.70 -0.18
CA ARG A 76 -4.80 -10.02 -0.79
C ARG A 76 -3.61 -10.44 -1.61
N ILE A 77 -3.20 -11.70 -1.45
CA ILE A 77 -2.22 -12.34 -2.32
C ILE A 77 -2.78 -13.68 -2.79
N VAL A 78 -2.66 -13.94 -4.09
CA VAL A 78 -2.97 -15.24 -4.69
C VAL A 78 -1.67 -15.81 -5.21
N VAL A 79 -1.34 -17.02 -4.78
CA VAL A 79 -0.16 -17.75 -5.22
C VAL A 79 -0.58 -19.11 -5.75
N CYS A 80 -0.05 -19.49 -6.91
CA CYS A 80 -0.22 -20.82 -7.49
C CYS A 80 1.13 -21.52 -7.40
N PRO A 81 1.49 -22.13 -6.24
CA PRO A 81 2.77 -22.81 -6.10
C PRO A 81 2.92 -23.99 -7.07
N ASN A 82 1.81 -24.62 -7.44
CA ASN A 82 1.72 -25.66 -8.46
C ASN A 82 0.49 -25.38 -9.35
N ALA A 83 0.51 -25.83 -10.61
CA ALA A 83 -0.55 -25.57 -11.60
C ALA A 83 -1.97 -25.89 -11.08
N ASP A 84 -2.09 -26.92 -10.25
CA ASP A 84 -3.39 -27.45 -9.78
C ASP A 84 -3.82 -26.92 -8.40
N LYS A 85 -3.02 -26.05 -7.76
CA LYS A 85 -3.34 -25.53 -6.43
C LYS A 85 -3.17 -24.03 -6.38
N MET A 86 -4.30 -23.33 -6.34
CA MET A 86 -4.38 -21.91 -6.03
C MET A 86 -4.52 -21.72 -4.51
N ILE A 87 -3.69 -20.87 -3.93
CA ILE A 87 -3.76 -20.47 -2.53
C ILE A 87 -4.04 -18.98 -2.49
N GLU A 88 -5.12 -18.60 -1.82
CA GLU A 88 -5.48 -17.22 -1.56
C GLU A 88 -5.27 -16.91 -0.08
N ILE A 89 -4.57 -15.81 0.20
CA ILE A 89 -4.33 -15.32 1.56
C ILE A 89 -4.86 -13.89 1.62
N ILE A 90 -5.70 -13.61 2.61
CA ILE A 90 -6.32 -12.30 2.85
C ILE A 90 -5.83 -11.78 4.21
N ALA A 91 -5.25 -10.59 4.21
CA ALA A 91 -4.92 -9.84 5.41
C ALA A 91 -6.03 -8.81 5.69
N PRO A 92 -6.73 -8.89 6.83
CA PRO A 92 -7.81 -7.96 7.17
C PRO A 92 -7.38 -6.49 7.02
N LEU A 93 -8.29 -5.64 6.54
CA LEU A 93 -8.02 -4.21 6.42
C LEU A 93 -7.83 -3.60 7.82
N PRO A 94 -6.73 -2.88 8.07
CA PRO A 94 -6.59 -2.13 9.32
C PRO A 94 -7.68 -1.06 9.41
N SER A 95 -8.11 -0.71 10.63
CA SER A 95 -9.25 0.20 10.85
C SER A 95 -9.14 1.54 10.12
N ILE A 96 -7.91 2.04 9.92
CA ILE A 96 -7.64 3.29 9.21
C ILE A 96 -7.94 3.22 7.70
N LEU A 97 -8.01 2.01 7.13
CA LEU A 97 -8.33 1.75 5.73
C LEU A 97 -9.71 1.10 5.54
N GLN A 98 -10.53 1.00 6.59
CA GLN A 98 -11.88 0.47 6.46
C GLN A 98 -12.82 1.59 5.97
N THR A 99 -13.53 1.36 4.87
CA THR A 99 -14.67 2.22 4.53
C THR A 99 -15.91 1.83 5.32
N ARG A 100 -16.89 2.75 5.39
CA ARG A 100 -18.20 2.50 6.02
C ARG A 100 -18.92 1.24 5.50
N GLY A 101 -18.58 0.76 4.31
CA GLY A 101 -19.17 -0.45 3.71
C GLY A 101 -18.51 -1.77 4.11
N GLU A 102 -17.24 -1.75 4.50
CA GLU A 102 -16.44 -2.98 4.72
C GLU A 102 -16.39 -3.41 6.19
N SER A 103 -16.88 -2.56 7.10
CA SER A 103 -16.98 -2.85 8.53
C SER A 103 -18.00 -3.94 8.91
N PHE A 104 -18.61 -4.62 7.94
CA PHE A 104 -19.71 -5.58 8.16
C PHE A 104 -19.52 -7.01 7.61
N GLU A 105 -18.39 -7.35 6.98
CA GLU A 105 -18.19 -8.69 6.38
C GLU A 105 -17.33 -9.66 7.20
N THR A 106 -17.07 -9.38 8.48
CA THR A 106 -16.40 -10.33 9.40
C THR A 106 -17.38 -11.03 10.36
N SER A 107 -18.58 -11.37 9.88
CA SER A 107 -19.43 -12.37 10.56
C SER A 107 -20.10 -13.30 9.54
N SER A 108 -19.79 -14.58 9.65
CA SER A 108 -20.32 -15.73 8.89
C SER A 108 -19.74 -15.99 7.51
N ALA A 109 -18.85 -16.98 7.44
CA ALA A 109 -18.77 -17.90 6.31
C ALA A 109 -18.36 -19.30 6.82
N ASP A 110 -19.28 -19.94 7.55
CA ASP A 110 -19.49 -21.38 7.39
C ASP A 110 -20.23 -21.59 6.06
N GLY A 111 -19.94 -22.70 5.39
CA GLY A 111 -19.98 -22.82 3.93
C GLY A 111 -21.32 -22.66 3.20
N MET A 112 -21.25 -22.33 1.90
CA MET A 112 -22.02 -23.02 0.86
C MET A 112 -21.51 -22.73 -0.57
N LEU A 113 -21.79 -23.68 -1.45
CA LEU A 113 -21.40 -23.84 -2.86
C LEU A 113 -22.31 -23.05 -3.83
N ALA A 114 -21.76 -22.73 -5.02
CA ALA A 114 -22.39 -22.25 -6.27
C ALA A 114 -22.93 -20.79 -6.24
N ASP A 115 -22.87 -19.95 -7.28
CA ASP A 115 -23.05 -20.15 -8.72
C ASP A 115 -22.29 -19.10 -9.56
N ALA A 116 -22.07 -19.44 -10.83
CA ALA A 116 -21.51 -18.56 -11.85
C ALA A 116 -22.44 -17.37 -12.17
N LYS A 117 -21.87 -16.16 -12.28
CA LYS A 117 -22.47 -15.11 -13.11
C LYS A 117 -21.42 -14.22 -13.75
N ALA A 118 -21.45 -14.22 -15.08
CA ALA A 118 -20.73 -13.29 -15.93
C ALA A 118 -21.19 -11.86 -15.65
N GLY A 119 -20.23 -10.97 -15.37
CA GLY A 119 -20.43 -9.53 -15.25
C GLY A 119 -19.24 -8.85 -15.90
N THR A 120 -19.44 -8.32 -17.10
CA THR A 120 -18.45 -7.54 -17.83
C THR A 120 -18.17 -6.23 -17.10
N GLU A 121 -17.02 -6.13 -16.44
CA GLU A 121 -16.52 -4.86 -15.92
C GLU A 121 -15.32 -4.43 -16.75
N LYS A 122 -15.48 -3.30 -17.44
CA LYS A 122 -14.44 -2.69 -18.27
C LYS A 122 -13.34 -2.18 -17.35
N VAL A 123 -12.28 -2.96 -17.23
CA VAL A 123 -11.01 -2.52 -16.67
C VAL A 123 -10.42 -1.51 -17.65
N CYS A 124 -10.33 -0.24 -17.24
CA CYS A 124 -9.48 0.73 -17.91
C CYS A 124 -8.02 0.39 -17.52
N PRO A 125 -7.17 -0.02 -18.47
CA PRO A 125 -5.76 -0.19 -18.17
C PRO A 125 -5.11 1.18 -17.98
N VAL A 126 -4.30 1.30 -16.93
CA VAL A 126 -3.24 2.31 -16.86
C VAL A 126 -1.92 1.58 -16.96
#